data_AF-A0A2D3RG12-F1
#
_entry.id   AF-A0A2D3RG12-F1
#
_cell.length_a   1.000
_cell.length_b   1.000
_cell.length_c   1.000
_cell.angle_alpha   90.00
_cell.angle_beta   90.00
_cell.angle_gamma   90.00
#
_symmetry.space_group_name_H-M   'P 1'
#
loop_
_entity.id
_entity.type
_entity.pdbx_description
1 polymer ?
#
loop_
_entity_poly.entity_id
_entity_poly.type
_entity_poly.pdbx_seq_one_letter_code
_entity_poly.pdbx_strand_id
1 'polypeptide(L)'
;MTRLRRFLLPLALLLPLVGLGLIWLATEQESREGTEWDVPIAGYDPRDLLRGHYVQFSYDWPTVEQDQLPIWAAPRKSLCIRGTAPAIASVEVRDLDVADLMPDDRCDALVQVNPWSEEGNDGLTRDRLYVAQKAAGGYEKKLADPELQGIIRVRVNNNGFITPLSLRFQPRREEGTTGENIE
;
A
#
# COMPACT_ATOMS: atom_id res chain seq x y z
N MET A 1 9.89 54.41 14.26
CA MET A 1 8.88 53.33 14.45
C MET A 1 8.09 52.97 13.18
N THR A 2 7.91 53.88 12.20
CA THR A 2 7.12 53.64 10.97
C THR A 2 7.78 52.75 9.92
N ARG A 3 9.12 52.74 9.80
CA ARG A 3 9.84 51.88 8.84
C ARG A 3 9.81 50.40 9.22
N LEU A 4 9.99 50.06 10.50
CA LEU A 4 9.97 48.67 10.96
C LEU A 4 8.58 48.03 10.76
N ARG A 5 7.51 48.79 11.03
CA ARG A 5 6.13 48.35 10.80
C ARG A 5 5.82 48.13 9.30
N ARG A 6 6.44 48.90 8.41
CA ARG A 6 6.34 48.73 6.94
C ARG A 6 6.96 47.43 6.44
N PHE A 7 7.95 46.87 7.13
CA PHE A 7 8.56 45.57 6.79
C PHE A 7 7.92 44.40 7.56
N LEU A 8 7.47 44.62 8.80
CA LEU A 8 6.82 43.59 9.61
C LEU A 8 5.43 43.19 9.08
N LEU A 9 4.65 44.13 8.55
CA LEU A 9 3.33 43.83 7.97
C LEU A 9 3.39 42.85 6.78
N PRO A 10 4.17 43.12 5.70
CA PRO A 10 4.24 42.20 4.58
C PRO A 10 4.87 40.86 4.97
N LEU A 11 5.83 40.86 5.90
CA LEU A 11 6.41 39.62 6.42
C LEU A 11 5.36 38.78 7.16
N ALA A 12 4.52 39.39 7.99
CA ALA A 12 3.43 38.70 8.67
C ALA A 12 2.36 38.17 7.70
N LEU A 13 2.12 38.88 6.59
CA LEU A 13 1.22 38.43 5.52
C LEU A 13 1.81 37.28 4.68
N LEU A 14 3.13 37.23 4.51
CA LEU A 14 3.82 36.17 3.78
C LEU A 14 4.05 34.91 4.62
N LEU A 15 4.16 35.04 5.94
CA LEU A 15 4.37 33.93 6.87
C LEU A 15 3.43 32.73 6.63
N PRO A 16 2.09 32.88 6.50
CA PRO A 16 1.21 31.73 6.25
C PRO A 16 1.49 31.05 4.90
N LEU A 17 1.85 31.80 3.86
CA LEU A 17 2.18 31.23 2.54
C LEU A 17 3.49 30.43 2.60
N VAL A 18 4.49 30.95 3.31
CA VAL A 18 5.75 30.24 3.56
C VAL A 18 5.50 28.97 4.37
N GLY A 19 4.69 29.05 5.43
CA GLY A 19 4.31 27.90 6.24
C GLY A 19 3.61 26.81 5.42
N LEU A 20 2.62 27.18 4.61
CA LEU A 20 1.94 26.25 3.70
C LEU A 20 2.91 25.63 2.68
N GLY A 21 3.81 26.42 2.10
CA GLY A 21 4.81 25.92 1.15
C GLY A 21 5.78 24.92 1.78
N LEU A 22 6.22 25.16 3.02
CA LEU A 22 7.08 24.24 3.76
C LEU A 22 6.36 22.94 4.13
N ILE A 23 5.11 23.02 4.58
CA ILE A 23 4.28 21.83 4.88
C ILE A 23 4.08 21.01 3.61
N TRP A 24 3.68 21.66 2.52
CA TRP A 24 3.49 20.99 1.24
C TRP A 24 4.76 20.29 0.76
N LEU A 25 5.92 20.94 0.84
CA LEU A 25 7.19 20.35 0.43
C LEU A 25 7.56 19.14 1.29
N ALA A 26 7.35 19.22 2.61
CA ALA A 26 7.59 18.10 3.51
C ALA A 26 6.67 16.91 3.21
N THR A 27 5.38 17.16 3.00
CA THR A 27 4.40 16.11 2.65
C THR A 27 4.69 15.50 1.28
N GLU A 28 5.07 16.30 0.29
CA GLU A 28 5.41 15.82 -1.04
C GLU A 28 6.67 14.95 -1.01
N GLN A 29 7.67 15.35 -0.22
CA GLN A 29 8.88 14.57 -0.04
C GLN A 29 8.55 13.23 0.64
N GLU A 30 7.81 13.25 1.75
CA GLU A 30 7.39 12.03 2.46
C GLU A 30 6.53 11.11 1.59
N SER A 31 5.69 11.68 0.71
CA SER A 31 4.87 10.91 -0.23
C SER A 31 5.70 10.17 -1.29
N ARG A 32 6.86 10.72 -1.68
CA ARG A 32 7.77 10.10 -2.68
C ARG A 32 8.74 9.11 -2.05
N GLU A 33 8.96 9.19 -0.75
CA GLU A 33 9.82 8.26 -0.01
C GLU A 33 9.13 6.91 0.20
N GLY A 34 9.91 5.85 0.14
CA GLY A 34 9.44 4.48 0.35
C GLY A 34 9.85 3.53 -0.77
N THR A 35 9.64 2.24 -0.51
CA THR A 35 9.98 1.15 -1.43
C THR A 35 8.72 0.62 -2.09
N GLU A 36 8.76 0.45 -3.41
CA GLU A 36 7.62 -0.07 -4.18
C GLU A 36 7.69 -1.58 -4.30
N TRP A 37 6.60 -2.26 -3.94
CA TRP A 37 6.47 -3.72 -3.96
C TRP A 37 5.25 -4.14 -4.77
N ASP A 38 5.35 -5.30 -5.40
CA ASP A 38 4.31 -5.86 -6.25
C ASP A 38 3.64 -7.03 -5.51
N VAL A 39 2.39 -6.81 -5.11
CA VAL A 39 1.58 -7.75 -4.32
C VAL A 39 0.48 -8.32 -5.22
N PRO A 40 0.26 -9.64 -5.28
CA PRO A 40 -0.91 -10.18 -5.95
C PRO A 40 -2.20 -9.80 -5.22
N ILE A 41 -3.31 -9.78 -5.95
CA ILE A 41 -4.65 -9.62 -5.36
C ILE A 41 -5.40 -10.96 -5.36
N ALA A 42 -6.09 -11.27 -4.28
CA ALA A 42 -6.88 -12.50 -4.16
C ALA A 42 -8.25 -12.36 -4.85
N GLY A 43 -8.81 -11.14 -4.85
CA GLY A 43 -10.11 -10.85 -5.44
C GLY A 43 -10.40 -9.36 -5.53
N TYR A 44 -11.57 -9.03 -6.09
CA TYR A 44 -12.05 -7.66 -6.24
C TYR A 44 -13.59 -7.60 -6.10
N ASP A 45 -14.14 -6.43 -5.74
CA ASP A 45 -15.59 -6.19 -5.77
C ASP A 45 -16.00 -5.61 -7.14
N PRO A 46 -16.73 -6.35 -7.99
CA PRO A 46 -17.13 -5.87 -9.31
C PRO A 46 -18.11 -4.69 -9.28
N ARG A 47 -18.77 -4.42 -8.14
CA ARG A 47 -19.79 -3.36 -8.03
C ARG A 47 -19.17 -1.96 -8.01
N ASP A 48 -17.91 -1.84 -7.63
CA ASP A 48 -17.24 -0.54 -7.46
C ASP A 48 -16.78 0.07 -8.79
N LEU A 49 -16.39 -0.79 -9.75
CA LEU A 49 -16.05 -0.36 -11.11
C LEU A 49 -17.25 0.24 -11.85
N LEU A 50 -18.47 -0.22 -11.54
CA LEU A 50 -19.71 0.28 -12.14
C LEU A 50 -20.05 1.71 -11.71
N ARG A 51 -19.45 2.22 -10.63
CA ARG A 51 -19.64 3.60 -10.13
C ARG A 51 -18.43 4.50 -10.36
N GLY A 52 -17.40 3.99 -11.04
CA GLY A 52 -16.52 4.80 -11.87
C GLY A 52 -15.32 5.48 -11.20
N HIS A 53 -14.94 5.11 -9.98
CA HIS A 53 -13.82 5.78 -9.33
C HIS A 53 -12.84 4.86 -8.60
N TYR A 54 -13.25 3.69 -8.11
CA TYR A 54 -12.36 2.84 -7.32
C TYR A 54 -12.54 1.37 -7.67
N VAL A 55 -11.47 0.60 -7.52
CA VAL A 55 -11.49 -0.87 -7.44
C VAL A 55 -11.16 -1.23 -6.01
N GLN A 56 -12.09 -1.84 -5.29
CA GLN A 56 -11.77 -2.50 -4.02
C GLN A 56 -11.23 -3.91 -4.30
N PHE A 57 -10.13 -4.25 -3.66
CA PHE A 57 -9.45 -5.54 -3.83
C PHE A 57 -8.95 -6.07 -2.48
N SER A 58 -8.70 -7.37 -2.41
CA SER A 58 -8.01 -8.01 -1.28
C SER A 58 -6.58 -8.36 -1.67
N TYR A 59 -5.65 -8.14 -0.74
CA TYR A 59 -4.26 -8.55 -0.93
C TYR A 59 -4.13 -10.07 -0.83
N ASP A 60 -3.28 -10.64 -1.67
CA ASP A 60 -2.83 -12.02 -1.59
C ASP A 60 -1.37 -12.00 -1.13
N TRP A 61 -1.14 -12.02 0.17
CA TRP A 61 0.22 -11.98 0.72
C TRP A 61 0.86 -13.37 0.60
N PRO A 62 1.98 -13.51 -0.13
CA PRO A 62 2.64 -14.82 -0.26
C PRO A 62 3.01 -15.38 1.11
N THR A 63 2.64 -16.64 1.36
CA THR A 63 3.01 -17.38 2.59
C THR A 63 2.28 -16.90 3.86
N VAL A 64 1.24 -16.07 3.75
CA VAL A 64 0.44 -15.62 4.90
C VAL A 64 -1.04 -15.87 4.65
N GLU A 65 -1.68 -16.61 5.54
CA GLU A 65 -3.13 -16.81 5.51
C GLU A 65 -3.87 -15.56 6.01
N GLN A 66 -5.08 -15.34 5.50
CA GLN A 66 -5.83 -14.11 5.76
C GLN A 66 -6.19 -13.91 7.25
N ASP A 67 -6.36 -14.99 8.01
CA ASP A 67 -6.65 -14.96 9.45
C ASP A 67 -5.42 -14.61 10.31
N GLN A 68 -4.21 -14.74 9.74
CA GLN A 68 -2.95 -14.37 10.40
C GLN A 68 -2.57 -12.91 10.16
N LEU A 69 -3.30 -12.20 9.28
CA LEU A 69 -2.99 -10.82 8.95
C LEU A 69 -3.16 -9.90 10.17
N PRO A 70 -2.19 -8.99 10.41
CA PRO A 70 -2.32 -8.00 11.47
C PRO A 70 -3.56 -7.13 11.27
N ILE A 71 -4.36 -6.99 12.33
CA ILE A 71 -5.41 -5.97 12.43
C ILE A 71 -4.99 -4.94 13.49
N TRP A 72 -5.44 -3.69 13.36
CA TRP A 72 -5.12 -2.64 14.33
C TRP A 72 -5.51 -2.99 15.78
N ALA A 73 -6.61 -3.73 15.96
CA ALA A 73 -7.09 -4.16 17.28
C ALA A 73 -6.19 -5.21 17.95
N ALA A 74 -5.27 -5.83 17.20
CA ALA A 74 -4.23 -6.71 17.71
C ALA A 74 -2.95 -5.88 17.88
N PRO A 75 -2.70 -5.30 19.07
CA PRO A 75 -1.50 -4.51 19.27
C PRO A 75 -0.29 -5.41 19.05
N ARG A 76 0.66 -4.94 18.23
CA ARG A 76 2.00 -5.51 18.00
C ARG A 76 2.15 -6.59 16.93
N LYS A 77 1.34 -6.61 15.87
CA LYS A 77 1.64 -7.46 14.69
C LYS A 77 1.98 -6.60 13.48
N SER A 78 2.95 -7.05 12.70
CA SER A 78 3.39 -6.43 11.43
C SER A 78 3.67 -7.52 10.40
N LEU A 79 3.74 -7.14 9.13
CA LEU A 79 4.21 -7.99 8.06
C LEU A 79 5.67 -7.63 7.74
N CYS A 80 6.53 -8.64 7.67
CA CYS A 80 7.87 -8.51 7.16
C CYS A 80 7.93 -9.03 5.74
N ILE A 81 8.16 -8.14 4.78
CA ILE A 81 8.39 -8.50 3.38
C ILE A 81 9.88 -8.84 3.22
N ARG A 82 10.13 -9.96 2.55
CA ARG A 82 11.46 -10.34 2.07
C ARG A 82 11.50 -10.40 0.56
N GLY A 83 12.64 -10.02 -0.02
CA GLY A 83 12.89 -10.09 -1.45
C GLY A 83 13.63 -8.86 -1.96
N THR A 84 13.67 -8.71 -3.28
CA THR A 84 14.27 -7.55 -3.92
C THR A 84 13.17 -6.77 -4.62
N ALA A 85 12.90 -5.57 -4.12
CA ALA A 85 11.88 -4.70 -4.68
C ALA A 85 12.05 -4.55 -6.22
N PRO A 86 10.96 -4.65 -6.99
CA PRO A 86 9.58 -4.72 -6.51
C PRO A 86 9.06 -6.15 -6.24
N ALA A 87 9.89 -7.19 -6.42
CA ALA A 87 9.47 -8.58 -6.28
C ALA A 87 9.52 -9.06 -4.83
N ILE A 88 8.41 -9.67 -4.37
CA ILE A 88 8.31 -10.32 -3.06
C ILE A 88 8.73 -11.78 -3.18
N ALA A 89 9.64 -12.22 -2.31
CA ALA A 89 10.04 -13.61 -2.18
C ALA A 89 9.19 -14.35 -1.12
N SER A 90 8.92 -13.72 0.02
CA SER A 90 8.07 -14.25 1.09
C SER A 90 7.57 -13.14 2.01
N VAL A 91 6.47 -13.38 2.71
CA VAL A 91 5.98 -12.50 3.76
C VAL A 91 5.83 -13.30 5.05
N GLU A 92 6.22 -12.71 6.19
CA GLU A 92 6.05 -13.33 7.51
C GLU A 92 5.35 -12.36 8.46
N VAL A 93 4.46 -12.88 9.29
CA VAL A 93 3.88 -12.13 10.40
C VAL A 93 4.92 -12.02 11.53
N ARG A 94 5.18 -10.80 11.99
CA ARG A 94 6.13 -10.50 13.07
C ARG A 94 5.42 -9.83 14.24
N ASP A 95 5.84 -10.19 15.44
CA ASP A 95 5.54 -9.43 16.64
C ASP A 95 6.42 -8.17 16.69
N LEU A 96 5.80 -7.01 16.89
CA LEU A 96 6.50 -5.75 17.17
C LEU A 96 6.76 -5.68 18.68
N ASP A 97 7.74 -6.43 19.17
CA ASP A 97 8.27 -6.20 20.51
C ASP A 97 9.30 -5.08 20.50
N VAL A 98 9.39 -4.34 21.61
CA VAL A 98 10.23 -3.13 21.74
C VAL A 98 11.73 -3.43 21.54
N ALA A 99 12.12 -4.71 21.62
CA ALA A 99 13.47 -5.20 21.35
C ALA A 99 13.78 -5.45 19.86
N ASP A 100 12.75 -5.57 19.00
CA ASP A 100 12.86 -5.85 17.55
C ASP A 100 12.79 -4.57 16.69
N LEU A 101 12.86 -3.39 17.32
CA LEU A 101 13.14 -2.13 16.63
C LEU A 101 14.62 -2.01 16.21
N MET A 102 15.45 -3.00 16.56
CA MET A 102 16.73 -3.20 15.88
C MET A 102 16.42 -3.73 14.47
N PRO A 103 17.03 -3.18 13.40
CA PRO A 103 16.86 -3.75 12.08
C PRO A 103 17.30 -5.22 12.13
N ASP A 104 16.34 -6.16 12.06
CA ASP A 104 16.63 -7.55 11.73
C ASP A 104 17.21 -7.48 10.32
N ASP A 105 18.48 -7.89 10.15
CA ASP A 105 19.21 -7.93 8.86
C ASP A 105 18.50 -8.81 7.79
N ARG A 106 17.28 -9.29 8.09
CA ARG A 106 16.47 -10.22 7.31
C ARG A 106 15.09 -9.67 6.94
N CYS A 107 14.79 -8.40 7.21
CA CYS A 107 13.55 -7.77 6.78
C CYS A 107 13.81 -6.64 5.78
N ASP A 108 13.37 -6.82 4.54
CA ASP A 108 13.59 -5.83 3.48
C ASP A 108 12.57 -4.68 3.54
N ALA A 109 11.35 -4.96 4.00
CA ALA A 109 10.36 -3.93 4.34
C ALA A 109 9.41 -4.38 5.45
N LEU A 110 9.24 -3.52 6.45
CA LEU A 110 8.26 -3.68 7.53
C LEU A 110 6.95 -3.01 7.14
N VAL A 111 5.85 -3.74 7.20
CA VAL A 111 4.51 -3.29 6.82
C VAL A 111 3.55 -3.37 8.00
N GLN A 112 2.80 -2.29 8.22
CA GLN A 112 1.94 -2.10 9.38
C GLN A 112 0.56 -1.58 8.97
N VAL A 113 -0.44 -1.87 9.80
CA VAL A 113 -1.79 -1.33 9.64
C VAL A 113 -1.77 0.18 9.88
N ASN A 114 -2.32 0.95 8.95
CA ASN A 114 -2.55 2.38 9.13
C ASN A 114 -3.97 2.61 9.68
N PRO A 115 -4.15 2.91 10.98
CA PRO A 115 -5.48 3.08 11.58
C PRO A 115 -6.21 4.33 11.08
N TRP A 116 -5.49 5.27 10.46
CA TRP A 116 -6.04 6.49 9.89
C TRP A 116 -6.43 6.35 8.42
N SER A 117 -6.16 5.19 7.80
CA SER A 117 -6.63 4.90 6.45
C SER A 117 -8.14 4.66 6.40
N GLU A 118 -8.76 4.80 5.23
CA GLU A 118 -10.20 4.52 5.07
C GLU A 118 -10.57 3.06 5.33
N GLU A 119 -9.60 2.14 5.20
CA GLU A 119 -9.77 0.72 5.49
C GLU A 119 -9.58 0.41 6.98
N GLY A 120 -9.00 1.34 7.74
CA GLY A 120 -8.77 1.23 9.18
C GLY A 120 -8.05 -0.07 9.54
N ASN A 121 -8.75 -0.93 10.30
CA ASN A 121 -8.20 -2.20 10.79
C ASN A 121 -7.87 -3.19 9.67
N ASP A 122 -8.51 -3.08 8.51
CA ASP A 122 -8.42 -4.05 7.42
C ASP A 122 -7.40 -3.64 6.34
N GLY A 123 -6.63 -2.58 6.56
CA GLY A 123 -5.76 -2.00 5.54
C GLY A 123 -4.66 -2.92 5.00
N LEU A 124 -4.37 -4.05 5.66
CA LEU A 124 -3.49 -5.10 5.13
C LEU A 124 -4.26 -6.27 4.50
N THR A 125 -5.57 -6.33 4.67
CA THR A 125 -6.44 -7.37 4.08
C THR A 125 -7.05 -6.90 2.78
N ARG A 126 -7.53 -5.66 2.73
CA ARG A 126 -8.19 -5.05 1.58
C ARG A 126 -7.83 -3.59 1.45
N ASP A 127 -7.93 -3.10 0.22
CA ASP A 127 -7.72 -1.68 -0.09
C ASP A 127 -8.46 -1.29 -1.37
N ARG A 128 -8.37 -0.01 -1.72
CA ARG A 128 -8.98 0.55 -2.92
C ARG A 128 -7.97 1.31 -3.77
N LEU A 129 -8.06 1.15 -5.08
CA LEU A 129 -7.27 1.93 -6.03
C LEU A 129 -8.19 2.80 -6.88
N TYR A 130 -7.87 4.09 -7.01
CA TYR A 130 -8.58 4.95 -7.95
C TYR A 130 -8.34 4.51 -9.40
N VAL A 131 -9.42 4.34 -10.16
CA VAL A 131 -9.37 4.01 -11.59
C VAL A 131 -10.16 5.04 -12.38
N ALA A 132 -9.49 5.69 -13.32
CA ALA A 132 -10.16 6.65 -14.21
C ALA A 132 -11.24 5.95 -15.05
N GLN A 133 -12.40 6.60 -15.20
CA GLN A 133 -13.56 6.08 -15.95
C GLN A 133 -13.20 5.50 -17.32
N LYS A 134 -12.28 6.16 -18.05
CA LYS A 134 -11.83 5.71 -19.38
C LYS A 134 -11.14 4.35 -19.35
N ALA A 135 -10.46 4.02 -18.25
CA ALA A 135 -9.75 2.77 -18.06
C ALA A 135 -10.60 1.68 -17.37
N ALA A 136 -11.66 2.06 -16.64
CA ALA A 136 -12.47 1.16 -15.82
C ALA A 136 -12.96 -0.09 -16.56
N GLY A 137 -13.56 0.05 -17.74
CA GLY A 137 -14.04 -1.09 -18.52
C GLY A 137 -12.92 -2.01 -19.04
N GLY A 138 -11.68 -1.50 -19.16
CA GLY A 138 -10.51 -2.32 -19.46
C GLY A 138 -10.01 -3.11 -18.25
N TYR A 139 -10.06 -2.50 -17.06
CA TYR A 139 -9.75 -3.18 -15.80
C TYR A 139 -10.77 -4.26 -15.47
N GLU A 140 -12.07 -3.98 -15.63
CA GLU A 140 -13.17 -4.92 -15.38
C GLU A 140 -12.98 -6.22 -16.16
N LYS A 141 -12.74 -6.12 -17.47
CA LYS A 141 -12.52 -7.29 -18.33
C LYS A 141 -11.32 -8.12 -17.90
N LYS A 142 -10.22 -7.46 -17.51
CA LYS A 142 -8.98 -8.16 -17.10
C LYS A 142 -9.08 -8.76 -15.71
N LEU A 143 -9.85 -8.13 -14.81
CA LEU A 143 -10.13 -8.65 -13.47
C LEU A 143 -11.08 -9.84 -13.51
N ALA A 144 -12.00 -9.86 -14.48
CA ALA A 144 -12.92 -10.98 -14.71
C ALA A 144 -12.26 -12.16 -15.46
N ASP A 145 -11.07 -11.98 -16.01
CA ASP A 145 -10.36 -13.01 -16.77
C ASP A 145 -9.62 -13.97 -15.82
N PRO A 146 -10.03 -15.26 -15.74
CA PRO A 146 -9.38 -16.22 -14.84
C PRO A 146 -7.93 -16.53 -15.24
N GLU A 147 -7.54 -16.32 -16.50
CA GLU A 147 -6.18 -16.53 -16.97
C GLU A 147 -5.23 -15.41 -16.53
N LEU A 148 -5.76 -14.31 -15.99
CA LEU A 148 -4.98 -13.18 -15.50
C LEU A 148 -4.92 -13.15 -13.97
N GLN A 149 -3.77 -12.70 -13.49
CA GLN A 149 -3.51 -12.35 -12.10
C GLN A 149 -3.33 -10.84 -12.00
N GLY A 150 -4.14 -10.20 -11.16
CA GLY A 150 -3.94 -8.81 -10.78
C GLY A 150 -2.75 -8.68 -9.84
N ILE A 151 -1.89 -7.70 -10.11
CA ILE A 151 -0.73 -7.34 -9.29
C ILE A 151 -0.85 -5.86 -8.95
N ILE A 152 -1.08 -5.56 -7.68
CA ILE A 152 -1.09 -4.19 -7.17
C ILE A 152 0.33 -3.79 -6.79
N ARG A 153 0.77 -2.63 -7.30
CA ARG A 153 1.98 -1.98 -6.82
C ARG A 153 1.64 -1.14 -5.61
N VAL A 154 2.27 -1.43 -4.48
CA VAL A 154 2.15 -0.67 -3.24
C VAL A 154 3.46 0.03 -2.92
N ARG A 155 3.39 1.24 -2.39
CA ARG A 155 4.54 1.89 -1.76
C ARG A 155 4.48 1.66 -0.26
N VAL A 156 5.57 1.17 0.32
CA VAL A 156 5.76 1.09 1.78
C VAL A 156 6.61 2.27 2.19
N ASN A 157 6.06 3.19 2.98
CA ASN A 157 6.79 4.36 3.47
C ASN A 157 7.68 4.01 4.69
N ASN A 158 8.43 4.98 5.20
CA ASN A 158 9.34 4.79 6.34
C ASN A 158 8.62 4.40 7.65
N ASN A 159 7.31 4.67 7.76
CA ASN A 159 6.47 4.26 8.89
C ASN A 159 5.89 2.84 8.70
N GLY A 160 6.15 2.20 7.56
CA GLY A 160 5.62 0.89 7.20
C GLY A 160 4.17 0.92 6.71
N PHE A 161 3.61 2.09 6.41
CA PHE A 161 2.27 2.19 5.83
C PHE A 161 2.32 1.96 4.34
N ILE A 162 1.29 1.26 3.84
CA ILE A 162 1.14 0.98 2.42
C ILE A 162 0.28 2.01 1.72
N THR A 163 0.57 2.27 0.45
CA THR A 163 -0.27 3.08 -0.44
C THR A 163 -0.33 2.41 -1.81
N PRO A 164 -1.52 2.01 -2.29
CA PRO A 164 -1.69 1.49 -3.64
C PRO A 164 -1.38 2.56 -4.69
N LEU A 165 -0.52 2.22 -5.65
CA LEU A 165 -0.10 3.14 -6.72
C LEU A 165 -0.71 2.80 -8.08
N SER A 166 -0.71 1.52 -8.44
CA SER A 166 -1.17 1.06 -9.75
C SER A 166 -1.50 -0.42 -9.76
N LEU A 167 -2.49 -0.81 -10.56
CA LEU A 167 -2.86 -2.20 -10.80
C LEU A 167 -2.38 -2.61 -12.20
N ARG A 168 -1.72 -3.75 -12.30
CA ARG A 168 -1.34 -4.37 -13.57
C ARG A 168 -1.74 -5.84 -13.59
N PHE A 169 -1.64 -6.45 -14.76
CA PHE A 169 -2.06 -7.83 -14.97
C PHE A 169 -0.92 -8.61 -15.61
N GLN A 170 -0.78 -9.86 -15.18
CA GLN A 170 0.13 -10.83 -15.76
C GLN A 170 -0.59 -12.17 -15.92
N PRO A 171 -0.12 -13.08 -16.77
CA PRO A 171 -0.66 -14.44 -16.82
C PRO A 171 -0.61 -15.08 -15.44
N ARG A 172 -1.71 -15.69 -15.02
CA ARG A 172 -1.78 -16.48 -13.79
C ARG A 172 -0.82 -17.67 -13.96
N ARG A 173 0.11 -17.85 -13.03
CA ARG A 173 0.90 -19.08 -13.00
C ARG A 173 -0.05 -20.19 -12.57
N GLU A 174 -0.14 -21.27 -13.34
CA GLU A 174 -0.79 -22.48 -12.86
C GLU A 174 -0.07 -22.89 -11.58
N GLU A 175 -0.77 -22.88 -10.45
CA GLU A 175 -0.33 -23.66 -9.30
C GLU A 175 -0.28 -25.09 -9.80
N GLY A 176 0.94 -25.64 -9.85
CA GLY A 176 1.20 -26.94 -10.44
C GLY A 176 0.20 -27.95 -9.91
N THR A 177 -0.52 -28.57 -10.85
CA THR A 177 -1.02 -29.93 -10.73
C THR A 177 0.17 -30.80 -10.31
N THR A 178 0.40 -30.93 -9.00
CA THR A 178 1.17 -32.03 -8.46
C THR A 178 0.33 -33.25 -8.77
N GLY A 179 0.77 -33.97 -9.81
CA GLY A 179 0.10 -35.13 -10.34
C GLY A 179 -0.25 -36.12 -9.24
N GLU A 180 -1.54 -36.21 -8.98
CA GLU A 180 -2.19 -37.49 -8.77
C GLU A 180 -1.89 -38.38 -10.00
N ASN A 181 -1.00 -39.36 -9.82
CA ASN A 181 -0.83 -40.58 -10.62
C ASN A 181 0.01 -41.52 -9.72
N ILE A 182 -0.63 -42.39 -8.94
CA ILE A 182 -0.88 -43.81 -9.28
C ILE A 182 0.42 -44.55 -9.66
N GLU A 183 1.03 -45.21 -8.67
CA GLU A 183 1.24 -46.67 -8.68
C GLU A 183 1.33 -47.21 -7.24
#